data_AF-A0A7C3CAN7-F1
#
_entry.id   AF-A0A7C3CAN7-F1
#
_cell.length_a   1.000
_cell.length_b   1.000
_cell.length_c   1.000
_cell.angle_alpha   90.00
_cell.angle_beta   90.00
_cell.angle_gamma   90.00
#
_symmetry.space_group_name_H-M   'P 1'
#
loop_
_entity.id
_entity.type
_entity.pdbx_description
1 polymer ?
#
loop_
_entity_poly.entity_id
_entity_poly.type
_entity_poly.pdbx_seq_one_letter_code
_entity_poly.pdbx_strand_id
1 'polypeptide(L)'
;SDEDVPIKHAIQAYLFNSMLVQMPGQERLTLIAPTETRDNPYTKTYCDKMVAGNGPIAEVQYVDVRQSMRNGGGPACLRLRVVLTEAEQAAANQKMLLDDGLYDQLCAWVSQHYRAELAPDDIGDPLLMRESFAALDELTSIMGLGRDFYPFQR
;
A
#
# COMPACT_ATOMS: atom_id res chain seq x y z
N SER A 1 -21.86 2.24 15.51
CA SER A 1 -21.70 3.13 16.68
C SER A 1 -20.56 2.60 17.56
N ASP A 2 -20.25 3.22 18.70
CA ASP A 2 -19.33 2.63 19.69
C ASP A 2 -19.85 1.28 20.23
N GLU A 3 -21.17 1.05 20.17
CA GLU A 3 -21.79 -0.23 20.51
C GLU A 3 -21.50 -1.33 19.46
N ASP A 4 -21.47 -0.98 18.17
CA ASP A 4 -21.16 -1.95 17.10
C ASP A 4 -19.68 -2.27 17.01
N VAL A 5 -18.84 -1.23 17.08
CA VAL A 5 -17.39 -1.34 17.03
C VAL A 5 -16.81 -0.39 18.08
N PRO A 6 -16.50 -0.88 19.28
CA PRO A 6 -15.86 -0.07 20.29
C PRO A 6 -14.56 0.53 19.76
N ILE A 7 -14.28 1.79 20.10
CA ILE A 7 -13.14 2.55 19.52
C ILE A 7 -11.80 1.80 19.61
N LYS A 8 -11.57 1.06 20.70
CA LYS A 8 -10.37 0.23 20.88
C LYS A 8 -10.20 -0.79 19.76
N HIS A 9 -11.28 -1.45 19.35
CA HIS A 9 -11.25 -2.44 18.28
C HIS A 9 -11.09 -1.78 16.91
N ALA A 10 -11.72 -0.63 16.68
CA ALA A 10 -11.52 0.13 15.45
C ALA A 10 -10.06 0.55 15.24
N ILE A 11 -9.39 0.98 16.31
CA ILE A 11 -7.96 1.34 16.29
C ILE A 11 -7.08 0.11 16.08
N GLN A 12 -7.26 -0.95 16.88
CA GLN A 12 -6.44 -2.16 16.80
C GLN A 12 -6.52 -2.83 15.43
N ALA A 13 -7.69 -2.80 14.82
CA ALA A 13 -7.95 -3.48 13.56
C ALA A 13 -7.72 -2.59 12.33
N TYR A 14 -7.42 -1.30 12.51
CA TYR A 14 -7.24 -0.32 11.43
C TYR A 14 -8.43 -0.22 10.48
N LEU A 15 -9.66 -0.46 10.97
CA LEU A 15 -10.87 -0.48 10.14
C LEU A 15 -11.03 0.80 9.30
N PHE A 16 -10.80 1.97 9.90
CA PHE A 16 -10.95 3.26 9.21
C PHE A 16 -9.70 3.67 8.41
N ASN A 17 -8.63 2.88 8.45
CA ASN A 17 -7.48 3.01 7.55
C ASN A 17 -7.63 2.13 6.29
N SER A 18 -8.86 1.69 6.00
CA SER A 18 -9.21 0.99 4.77
C SER A 18 -9.30 1.97 3.59
N MET A 19 -9.20 1.43 2.37
CA MET A 19 -9.52 2.16 1.14
C MET A 19 -10.96 1.89 0.73
N LEU A 20 -11.66 2.92 0.28
CA LEU A 20 -12.97 2.77 -0.35
C LEU A 20 -12.81 3.09 -1.84
N VAL A 21 -13.01 2.08 -2.68
CA VAL A 21 -12.75 2.17 -4.12
C VAL A 21 -13.97 1.76 -4.92
N GLN A 22 -14.13 2.33 -6.11
CA GLN A 22 -15.07 1.84 -7.10
C GLN A 22 -14.32 0.94 -8.07
N MET A 23 -14.67 -0.34 -8.09
CA MET A 23 -14.05 -1.29 -9.00
C MET A 23 -14.60 -1.13 -10.43
N PRO A 24 -13.77 -1.30 -11.48
CA PRO A 24 -14.26 -1.30 -12.85
C PRO A 24 -15.42 -2.29 -13.04
N GLY A 25 -16.52 -1.83 -13.65
CA GLY A 25 -17.70 -2.66 -13.88
C GLY A 25 -18.58 -2.95 -12.65
N GLN A 26 -18.27 -2.38 -11.48
CA GLN A 26 -19.11 -2.49 -10.28
C GLN A 26 -19.81 -1.16 -9.96
N GLU A 27 -21.12 -1.23 -9.71
CA GLU A 27 -21.90 -0.05 -9.28
C GLU A 27 -21.65 0.31 -7.81
N ARG A 28 -21.50 -0.72 -6.96
CA ARG A 28 -21.25 -0.57 -5.52
C ARG A 28 -19.75 -0.54 -5.24
N LEU A 29 -19.39 0.01 -4.08
CA LEU A 29 -18.02 0.23 -3.65
C LEU A 29 -17.42 -1.02 -3.00
N THR A 30 -16.11 -1.16 -3.11
CA THR A 30 -15.30 -2.18 -2.42
C THR A 30 -14.51 -1.51 -1.30
N LEU A 31 -14.58 -2.07 -0.10
CA LEU A 31 -13.72 -1.68 1.01
C LEU A 31 -12.47 -2.58 1.02
N ILE A 32 -11.28 -2.02 0.84
CA ILE A 32 -10.02 -2.75 0.95
C ILE A 32 -9.45 -2.49 2.35
N ALA A 33 -9.52 -3.51 3.21
CA ALA A 33 -9.17 -3.45 4.63
C ALA A 33 -7.96 -4.35 4.95
N PRO A 34 -7.19 -4.09 6.03
CA PRO A 34 -6.13 -4.99 6.44
C PRO A 34 -6.69 -6.29 7.03
N THR A 35 -5.90 -7.37 7.02
CA THR A 35 -6.27 -8.66 7.64
C THR A 35 -6.65 -8.55 9.12
N GLU A 36 -6.12 -7.58 9.85
CA GLU A 36 -6.45 -7.29 11.24
C GLU A 36 -7.92 -6.88 11.40
N THR A 37 -8.53 -6.26 10.38
CA THR A 37 -9.98 -6.00 10.32
C THR A 37 -10.79 -7.29 10.22
N ARG A 38 -10.29 -8.29 9.49
CA ARG A 38 -10.92 -9.61 9.39
C ARG A 38 -10.76 -10.41 10.69
N ASP A 39 -9.59 -10.33 11.29
CA ASP A 39 -9.22 -11.19 12.43
C ASP A 39 -9.77 -10.67 13.76
N ASN A 40 -10.15 -9.39 13.84
CA ASN A 40 -10.86 -8.82 14.99
C ASN A 40 -12.38 -9.05 14.90
N PRO A 41 -13.00 -9.79 15.85
CA PRO A 41 -14.40 -10.19 15.76
C PRO A 41 -15.41 -9.03 15.66
N TYR A 42 -15.15 -7.91 16.32
CA TYR A 42 -16.04 -6.74 16.29
C TYR A 42 -16.08 -6.11 14.92
N THR A 43 -14.90 -5.88 14.34
CA THR A 43 -14.78 -5.27 13.01
C THR A 43 -15.21 -6.22 11.91
N LYS A 44 -14.93 -7.52 12.03
CA LYS A 44 -15.43 -8.53 11.08
C LYS A 44 -16.95 -8.57 11.06
N THR A 45 -17.58 -8.66 12.23
CA THR A 45 -19.05 -8.65 12.36
C THR A 45 -19.64 -7.37 11.79
N TYR A 46 -19.02 -6.22 12.05
CA TYR A 46 -19.44 -4.95 11.49
C TYR A 46 -19.34 -4.92 9.96
N CYS A 47 -18.22 -5.36 9.39
CA CYS A 47 -18.03 -5.47 7.95
C CYS A 47 -19.09 -6.39 7.30
N ASP A 48 -19.38 -7.53 7.92
CA ASP A 48 -20.39 -8.48 7.41
C ASP A 48 -21.79 -7.87 7.41
N LYS A 49 -22.19 -7.20 8.49
CA LYS A 49 -23.46 -6.46 8.56
C LYS A 49 -23.53 -5.35 7.52
N MET A 50 -22.45 -4.60 7.34
CA MET A 50 -22.35 -3.50 6.39
C MET A 50 -22.52 -3.99 4.94
N VAL A 51 -21.89 -5.11 4.59
CA VAL A 51 -22.01 -5.75 3.27
C VAL A 51 -23.40 -6.33 3.03
N ALA A 52 -23.99 -6.98 4.05
CA ALA A 52 -25.34 -7.56 3.98
C ALA A 52 -26.45 -6.51 3.89
N GLY A 53 -26.17 -5.26 4.30
CA GLY A 53 -27.10 -4.15 4.19
C GLY A 53 -27.30 -3.66 2.76
N ASN A 54 -28.25 -2.73 2.60
CA ASN A 54 -28.52 -2.03 1.34
C ASN A 54 -27.60 -0.80 1.13
N GLY A 55 -26.49 -0.71 1.86
CA GLY A 55 -25.55 0.39 1.79
C GLY A 55 -24.69 0.38 0.51
N PRO A 56 -23.89 1.42 0.28
CA PRO A 56 -23.11 1.57 -0.95
C PRO A 56 -21.96 0.57 -1.08
N ILE A 57 -21.56 -0.12 -0.01
CA ILE A 57 -20.42 -1.05 0.00
C ILE A 57 -20.92 -2.46 -0.27
N ALA A 58 -20.48 -3.06 -1.38
CA ALA A 58 -20.87 -4.42 -1.77
C ALA A 58 -20.00 -5.51 -1.19
N GLU A 59 -18.73 -5.23 -0.91
CA GLU A 59 -17.80 -6.23 -0.42
C GLU A 59 -16.66 -5.60 0.38
N VAL A 60 -15.99 -6.46 1.15
CA VAL A 60 -14.73 -6.14 1.81
C VAL A 60 -13.66 -7.10 1.30
N GLN A 61 -12.61 -6.55 0.70
CA GLN A 61 -11.41 -7.28 0.34
C GLN A 61 -10.35 -7.07 1.42
N TYR A 62 -9.71 -8.17 1.85
CA TYR A 62 -8.72 -8.13 2.91
C TYR A 62 -7.31 -8.30 2.35
N VAL A 63 -6.41 -7.39 2.68
CA VAL A 63 -5.00 -7.40 2.23
C VAL A 63 -4.06 -7.57 3.41
N ASP A 64 -3.00 -8.35 3.19
CA ASP A 64 -1.95 -8.54 4.18
C ASP A 64 -0.87 -7.47 4.01
N VAL A 65 -0.84 -6.54 4.97
CA VAL A 65 0.16 -5.47 5.06
C VAL A 65 0.87 -5.50 6.41
N ARG A 66 1.03 -6.68 7.01
CA ARG A 66 1.52 -6.89 8.38
C ARG A 66 2.83 -6.15 8.71
N GLN A 67 3.76 -6.07 7.76
CA GLN A 67 5.02 -5.34 7.96
C GLN A 67 4.80 -3.82 8.11
N SER A 68 3.89 -3.24 7.33
CA SER A 68 3.52 -1.82 7.46
C SER A 68 2.69 -1.59 8.72
N MET A 69 1.76 -2.50 9.03
CA MET A 69 0.91 -2.42 10.21
C MET A 69 1.70 -2.45 11.53
N ARG A 70 2.80 -3.21 11.60
CA ARG A 70 3.73 -3.19 12.76
C ARG A 70 4.35 -1.81 13.01
N ASN A 71 4.42 -0.97 11.99
CA ASN A 71 4.86 0.43 12.06
C ASN A 71 3.70 1.44 11.95
N GLY A 72 2.44 0.98 12.09
CA GLY A 72 1.26 1.83 12.08
C GLY A 72 0.77 2.29 10.69
N GLY A 73 1.21 1.64 9.61
CA GLY A 73 0.73 1.89 8.26
C GLY A 73 -0.28 0.83 7.82
N GLY A 74 -1.56 1.18 7.72
CA GLY A 74 -2.54 0.35 7.04
C GLY A 74 -2.66 0.69 5.55
N PRO A 75 -3.62 0.09 4.83
CA PRO A 75 -3.74 0.23 3.36
C PRO A 75 -3.87 1.69 2.89
N ALA A 76 -4.64 2.52 3.60
CA ALA A 76 -4.80 3.92 3.24
C ALA A 76 -3.55 4.78 3.48
N CYS A 77 -2.65 4.38 4.40
CA CYS A 77 -1.39 5.07 4.65
C CYS A 77 -0.36 4.86 3.52
N LEU A 78 -0.47 3.76 2.77
CA LEU A 78 0.47 3.39 1.71
C LEU A 78 0.18 4.04 0.35
N ARG A 79 -0.78 4.97 0.28
CA ARG A 79 -1.25 5.54 -1.00
C ARG A 79 -1.61 7.02 -0.92
N LEU A 80 -1.32 7.72 -2.01
CA LEU A 80 -1.80 9.07 -2.27
C LEU A 80 -2.90 9.03 -3.33
N ARG A 81 -4.06 9.64 -3.07
CA ARG A 81 -5.13 9.76 -4.08
C ARG A 81 -4.92 11.05 -4.86
N VAL A 82 -4.79 10.94 -6.16
CA VAL A 82 -4.70 12.07 -7.09
C VAL A 82 -5.74 11.85 -8.18
N VAL A 83 -6.72 12.76 -8.27
CA VAL A 83 -7.71 12.73 -9.34
C VAL A 83 -7.11 13.45 -10.54
N LEU A 84 -7.08 12.78 -11.68
CA LEU A 84 -6.51 13.29 -12.93
C LEU A 84 -7.56 13.18 -14.03
N THR A 85 -7.59 14.18 -14.90
CA THR A 85 -8.22 14.09 -16.22
C THR A 85 -7.37 13.21 -17.15
N GLU A 86 -7.92 12.78 -18.28
CA GLU A 86 -7.18 11.99 -19.28
C GLU A 86 -5.91 12.72 -19.77
N ALA A 87 -5.99 14.03 -19.98
CA ALA A 87 -4.85 14.84 -20.40
C ALA A 87 -3.76 14.91 -19.31
N GLU A 88 -4.14 15.08 -18.04
CA GLU A 88 -3.18 15.10 -16.92
C GLU A 88 -2.57 13.71 -16.69
N GLN A 89 -3.35 12.64 -16.84
CA GLN A 89 -2.85 11.27 -16.78
C GLN A 89 -1.84 10.98 -17.89
N ALA A 90 -2.12 11.43 -19.12
CA ALA A 90 -1.19 11.30 -20.24
C ALA A 90 0.09 12.14 -20.07
N ALA A 91 0.01 13.26 -19.36
CA ALA A 91 1.16 14.12 -19.05
C ALA A 91 2.00 13.60 -17.85
N ALA A 92 1.45 12.68 -17.05
CA ALA A 92 2.18 12.07 -15.94
C ALA A 92 3.34 11.19 -16.43
N ASN A 93 4.26 10.84 -15.53
CA ASN A 93 5.34 9.92 -15.85
C ASN A 93 4.77 8.50 -16.11
N GLN A 94 4.68 8.12 -17.37
CA GLN A 94 4.09 6.85 -17.79
C GLN A 94 4.86 5.63 -17.25
N LYS A 95 6.15 5.77 -16.93
CA LYS A 95 6.97 4.72 -16.31
C LYS A 95 6.63 4.45 -14.84
N MET A 96 5.77 5.27 -14.24
CA MET A 96 5.29 5.09 -12.86
C MET A 96 3.83 4.61 -12.81
N LEU A 97 3.18 4.40 -13.96
CA LEU A 97 1.86 3.77 -14.02
C LEU A 97 2.05 2.26 -13.94
N LEU A 98 1.44 1.64 -12.93
CA LEU A 98 1.57 0.20 -12.71
C LEU A 98 0.85 -0.58 -13.81
N ASP A 99 1.61 -1.45 -14.47
CA ASP A 99 1.13 -2.52 -15.33
C ASP A 99 1.82 -3.85 -14.94
N ASP A 100 1.47 -4.94 -15.61
CA ASP A 100 2.04 -6.26 -15.31
C ASP A 100 3.57 -6.30 -15.53
N GLY A 101 4.07 -5.54 -16.52
CA GLY A 101 5.51 -5.50 -16.82
C GLY A 101 6.32 -4.75 -15.76
N LEU A 102 5.82 -3.58 -15.33
CA LEU A 102 6.43 -2.82 -14.24
C LEU A 102 6.33 -3.58 -12.91
N TYR A 103 5.21 -4.27 -12.67
CA TYR A 103 5.04 -5.13 -11.50
C TYR A 103 6.13 -6.21 -11.44
N ASP A 104 6.30 -6.99 -12.50
CA ASP A 104 7.32 -8.05 -12.56
C ASP A 104 8.73 -7.49 -12.40
N GLN A 105 9.02 -6.35 -13.04
CA GLN A 105 10.30 -5.68 -12.94
C GLN A 105 10.60 -5.21 -11.50
N LEU A 106 9.61 -4.63 -10.83
CA LEU A 106 9.73 -4.23 -9.42
C LEU A 106 9.91 -5.42 -8.50
N CYS A 107 9.19 -6.52 -8.71
CA CYS A 107 9.34 -7.75 -7.93
C CYS A 107 10.74 -8.36 -8.07
N ALA A 108 11.30 -8.36 -9.28
CA ALA A 108 12.67 -8.79 -9.53
C ALA A 108 13.69 -7.86 -8.83
N TRP A 109 13.50 -6.54 -8.96
CA TRP A 109 14.34 -5.53 -8.31
C TRP A 109 14.32 -5.67 -6.77
N VAL A 110 13.14 -5.85 -6.17
CA VAL A 110 13.02 -6.12 -4.72
C VAL A 110 13.76 -7.40 -4.34
N SER A 111 13.55 -8.48 -5.09
CA SER A 111 14.17 -9.78 -4.82
C SER A 111 15.69 -9.76 -4.94
N GLN A 112 16.24 -8.88 -5.79
CA GLN A 112 17.67 -8.69 -5.97
C GLN A 112 18.31 -7.87 -4.84
N HIS A 113 17.62 -6.84 -4.34
CA HIS A 113 18.22 -5.81 -3.49
C HIS A 113 17.81 -5.87 -2.02
N TYR A 114 16.65 -6.41 -1.68
CA TYR A 114 16.15 -6.38 -0.30
C TYR A 114 16.68 -7.56 0.51
N ARG A 115 17.19 -7.26 1.71
CA ARG A 115 17.52 -8.29 2.71
C ARG A 115 16.24 -8.92 3.26
N ALA A 116 16.29 -10.23 3.53
CA ALA A 116 15.20 -10.93 4.20
C ALA A 116 15.03 -10.49 5.67
N GLU A 117 16.12 -10.05 6.31
CA GLU A 117 16.16 -9.59 7.69
C GLU A 117 17.01 -8.33 7.79
N LEU A 118 16.62 -7.40 8.67
CA LEU A 118 17.36 -6.18 8.98
C LEU A 118 17.15 -5.84 10.45
N ALA A 119 18.22 -5.83 11.23
CA ALA A 119 18.24 -5.46 12.64
C ALA A 119 18.76 -4.02 12.83
N PRO A 120 18.47 -3.36 13.97
CA PRO A 120 18.98 -2.02 14.25
C PRO A 120 20.50 -1.89 14.16
N ASP A 121 21.25 -2.91 14.56
CA ASP A 121 22.71 -2.90 14.54
C ASP A 121 23.28 -2.96 13.10
N ASP A 122 22.50 -3.45 12.13
CA ASP A 122 22.91 -3.51 10.71
C ASP A 122 22.95 -2.12 10.07
N ILE A 123 22.29 -1.11 10.68
CA ILE A 123 22.26 0.27 10.16
C ILE A 123 23.68 0.86 10.08
N GLY A 124 24.59 0.41 10.95
CA GLY A 124 25.98 0.84 10.94
C GLY A 124 26.85 0.19 9.86
N ASP A 125 26.35 -0.82 9.14
CA ASP A 125 27.10 -1.55 8.12
C ASP A 125 27.27 -0.72 6.83
N PRO A 126 28.51 -0.37 6.43
CA PRO A 126 28.74 0.36 5.18
C PRO A 126 28.28 -0.40 3.93
N LEU A 127 28.13 -1.73 3.97
CA LEU A 127 27.59 -2.51 2.87
C LEU A 127 26.11 -2.21 2.63
N LEU A 128 25.32 -2.05 3.70
CA LEU A 128 23.90 -1.65 3.62
C LEU A 128 23.73 -0.31 2.89
N MET A 129 24.62 0.65 3.14
CA MET A 129 24.63 1.92 2.41
C MET A 129 24.90 1.71 0.91
N ARG A 130 25.92 0.92 0.56
CA ARG A 130 26.33 0.70 -0.84
C ARG A 130 25.26 -0.03 -1.65
N GLU A 131 24.68 -1.09 -1.08
CA GLU A 131 23.58 -1.81 -1.73
C GLU A 131 22.35 -0.91 -1.88
N SER A 132 22.03 -0.06 -0.88
CA SER A 132 20.92 0.88 -0.97
C SER A 132 21.11 1.89 -2.11
N PHE A 133 22.31 2.45 -2.26
CA PHE A 133 22.60 3.38 -3.36
C PHE A 133 22.52 2.71 -4.73
N ALA A 134 23.07 1.50 -4.87
CA ALA A 134 22.95 0.73 -6.11
C ALA A 134 21.49 0.40 -6.45
N ALA A 135 20.70 0.00 -5.45
CA ALA A 135 19.28 -0.28 -5.62
C ALA A 135 18.50 0.98 -6.07
N LEU A 136 18.74 2.12 -5.41
CA LEU A 136 18.10 3.38 -5.76
C LEU A 136 18.51 3.90 -7.15
N ASP A 137 19.78 3.74 -7.54
CA ASP A 137 20.25 4.06 -8.90
C ASP A 137 19.47 3.25 -9.95
N GLU A 138 19.37 1.95 -9.77
CA GLU A 138 18.61 1.08 -10.66
C GLU A 138 17.12 1.48 -10.70
N LEU A 139 16.53 1.75 -9.53
CA LEU A 139 15.12 2.14 -9.42
C LEU A 139 14.83 3.46 -10.16
N THR A 140 15.71 4.46 -10.07
CA THR A 140 15.52 5.72 -10.83
C THR A 140 15.55 5.49 -12.34
N SER A 141 16.32 4.52 -12.83
CA SER A 141 16.33 4.13 -14.23
C SER A 141 15.01 3.44 -14.65
N ILE A 142 14.54 2.47 -13.83
CA ILE A 142 13.25 1.78 -14.01
C ILE A 142 12.13 2.83 -14.10
N MET A 143 12.07 3.73 -13.12
CA MET A 143 11.02 4.76 -12.99
C MET A 143 11.22 5.95 -13.94
N GLY A 144 12.33 6.04 -14.66
CA GLY A 144 12.63 7.15 -15.56
C GLY A 144 12.74 8.52 -14.88
N LEU A 145 13.28 8.55 -13.65
CA LEU A 145 13.42 9.78 -12.85
C LEU A 145 14.67 10.60 -13.17
N GLY A 146 15.52 10.10 -14.08
CA GLY A 146 16.80 10.70 -14.43
C GLY A 146 17.92 10.27 -13.49
N ARG A 147 19.10 10.89 -13.63
CA ARG A 147 20.32 10.59 -12.86
C ARG A 147 20.64 11.64 -11.79
N ASP A 148 19.70 12.54 -11.53
CA ASP A 148 19.88 13.68 -10.61
C ASP A 148 18.71 13.77 -9.62
N PHE A 149 18.06 12.62 -9.38
CA PHE A 149 16.86 12.56 -8.55
C PHE A 149 17.23 12.50 -7.07
N TYR A 150 18.09 11.56 -6.69
CA TYR A 150 18.60 11.45 -5.33
C TYR A 150 19.89 12.26 -5.14
N PRO A 151 20.12 12.87 -3.96
CA PRO A 151 21.32 13.67 -3.72
C PRO A 151 22.65 12.97 -3.95
N PHE A 152 22.74 11.65 -3.76
CA PHE A 152 23.99 10.90 -3.96
C PHE A 152 24.34 10.68 -5.45
N GLN A 153 23.41 10.96 -6.36
CA GLN A 153 23.60 10.82 -7.80
C GLN A 153 24.19 12.10 -8.44
N ARG A 154 24.44 13.13 -7.62
CA ARG A 154 24.97 14.46 -8.00
C ARG A 154 26.48 14.54 -7.85
#